data_AF-A0AAP3ELZ6-F1
#
_entry.id   AF-A0AAP3ELZ6-F1
#
_cell.length_a   1.000
_cell.length_b   1.000
_cell.length_c   1.000
_cell.angle_alpha   90.00
_cell.angle_beta   90.00
_cell.angle_gamma   90.00
#
_symmetry.space_group_name_H-M   'P 1'
#
loop_
_entity.id
_entity.type
_entity.pdbx_description
1 polymer ?
#
loop_
_entity_poly.entity_id
_entity_poly.type
_entity_poly.pdbx_seq_one_letter_code
_entity_poly.pdbx_strand_id
1 'polypeptide(L)'
;DFYLPPSFDSDFNIVFAVADGVGSSENSMLASHAAIRGIKHALDTSFFSIESAFHSAKKEIDNLDISTATTLTIVHIKKNEVLIG
;
A
#
# COMPACT_ATOMS: atom_id res chain seq x y z
N ASP A 1 -2.75 9.67 -8.81
CA ASP A 1 -1.78 8.85 -8.05
C ASP A 1 -1.85 9.20 -6.59
N PHE A 2 -1.68 8.18 -5.74
CA PHE A 2 -1.50 8.36 -4.29
C PHE A 2 -0.18 7.72 -3.89
N TYR A 3 0.43 8.25 -2.84
CA TYR A 3 1.66 7.68 -2.32
C TYR A 3 1.66 7.68 -0.79
N LEU A 4 2.36 6.71 -0.24
CA LEU A 4 2.80 6.68 1.14
C LEU A 4 4.19 7.33 1.17
N PRO A 5 4.36 8.50 1.84
CA PRO A 5 5.68 9.06 2.05
C PRO A 5 6.55 8.08 2.87
N PRO A 6 7.89 8.20 2.82
CA PRO A 6 8.78 7.40 3.66
C PRO A 6 8.29 7.33 5.10
N SER A 7 7.95 6.12 5.52
CA SER A 7 7.40 5.76 6.82
C SER A 7 8.21 4.60 7.39
N PHE A 8 7.91 4.20 8.63
CA PHE A 8 8.68 3.16 9.33
C PHE A 8 7.78 2.00 9.72
N ASP A 9 8.30 0.78 9.57
CA ASP A 9 7.72 -0.40 10.24
C ASP A 9 8.16 -0.46 11.71
N SER A 10 7.73 -1.51 12.42
CA SER A 10 8.06 -1.76 13.83
C SER A 10 9.56 -1.92 14.10
N ASP A 11 10.35 -2.27 13.09
CA ASP A 11 11.80 -2.47 13.16
C ASP A 11 12.57 -1.23 12.67
N PHE A 12 11.89 -0.09 12.45
CA PHE A 12 12.44 1.15 11.89
C PHE A 12 13.03 0.99 10.48
N ASN A 13 12.61 -0.02 9.71
CA ASN A 13 12.92 -0.10 8.29
C ASN A 13 12.06 0.91 7.53
N ILE A 14 12.60 1.47 6.44
CA ILE A 14 11.89 2.47 5.65
C ILE A 14 10.92 1.77 4.71
N VAL A 15 9.68 2.24 4.69
CA VAL A 15 8.65 1.80 3.75
C VAL A 15 8.06 3.01 3.04
N PHE A 16 7.94 2.93 1.72
CA PHE A 16 7.15 3.87 0.93
C PHE A 16 6.46 3.12 -0.19
N ALA A 17 5.38 3.71 -0.71
CA ALA A 17 4.57 3.07 -1.73
C ALA A 17 3.94 4.09 -2.66
N VAL A 18 3.67 3.68 -3.88
CA VAL A 18 2.93 4.46 -4.89
C VAL A 18 1.81 3.60 -5.42
N ALA A 19 0.63 4.19 -5.55
CA ALA A 19 -0.54 3.58 -6.14
C ALA A 19 -1.09 4.47 -7.25
N ASP A 20 -1.33 3.88 -8.42
CA ASP A 20 -1.90 4.55 -9.59
C ASP A 20 -3.19 3.84 -10.01
N GLY A 21 -4.28 4.61 -9.98
CA GLY A 21 -5.63 4.11 -10.17
C GLY A 21 -5.85 3.78 -11.64
N VAL A 22 -6.42 2.61 -11.92
CA VAL A 22 -6.66 2.19 -13.31
C VAL A 22 -7.89 2.90 -13.85
N GLY A 23 -7.69 3.71 -14.89
CA GLY A 23 -8.75 4.50 -15.53
C GLY A 23 -8.90 5.91 -14.92
N SER A 24 -9.78 6.72 -15.51
CA SER A 24 -9.90 8.16 -15.20
C SER A 24 -11.18 8.51 -14.43
N SER A 25 -11.60 7.64 -13.51
CA SER A 25 -12.83 7.81 -12.73
C SER A 25 -12.54 8.19 -11.28
N GLU A 26 -13.55 8.71 -10.57
CA GLU A 26 -13.46 8.89 -9.12
C GLU A 26 -13.20 7.56 -8.41
N ASN A 27 -13.76 6.46 -8.92
CA ASN A 27 -13.55 5.12 -8.39
C ASN A 27 -12.08 4.67 -8.45
N SER A 28 -11.33 5.04 -9.50
CA SER A 28 -9.91 4.68 -9.60
C SER A 28 -9.07 5.47 -8.59
N MET A 29 -9.43 6.72 -8.33
CA MET A 29 -8.85 7.54 -7.27
C MET A 29 -9.09 6.93 -5.88
N LEU A 30 -10.32 6.47 -5.60
CA LEU A 30 -10.67 5.83 -4.34
C LEU A 30 -9.90 4.52 -4.12
N ALA A 31 -9.66 3.73 -5.17
CA ALA A 31 -8.88 2.51 -5.08
C ALA A 31 -7.44 2.77 -4.64
N SER A 32 -6.75 3.74 -5.25
CA SER A 32 -5.39 4.12 -4.85
C SER A 32 -5.34 4.64 -3.42
N HIS A 33 -6.35 5.41 -3.01
CA HIS A 33 -6.44 5.90 -1.64
C HIS A 33 -6.65 4.75 -0.63
N ALA A 34 -7.52 3.79 -0.94
CA ALA A 34 -7.76 2.60 -0.13
C ALA A 34 -6.52 1.71 -0.04
N ALA A 35 -5.81 1.51 -1.15
CA ALA A 35 -4.55 0.77 -1.16
C ALA A 35 -3.54 1.36 -0.17
N ILE A 36 -3.25 2.66 -0.27
CA ILE A 36 -2.31 3.35 0.63
C ILE A 36 -2.77 3.29 2.09
N ARG A 37 -4.08 3.36 2.36
CA ARG A 37 -4.64 3.18 3.71
C ARG A 37 -4.35 1.78 4.26
N GLY A 38 -4.49 0.74 3.44
CA GLY A 38 -4.16 -0.62 3.81
C GLY A 38 -2.69 -0.79 4.17
N ILE A 39 -1.78 -0.14 3.42
CA ILE A 39 -0.35 -0.14 3.78
C ILE A 39 -0.11 0.54 5.13
N LYS A 40 -0.77 1.67 5.41
CA LYS A 40 -0.67 2.33 6.72
C LYS A 40 -1.13 1.40 7.85
N HIS A 41 -2.26 0.73 7.70
CA HIS A 41 -2.74 -0.24 8.67
C HIS A 41 -1.75 -1.41 8.87
N ALA A 42 -1.09 -1.85 7.79
CA ALA A 42 -0.08 -2.92 7.89
C ALA A 42 1.17 -2.45 8.64
N LEU A 43 1.58 -1.19 8.51
CA LEU A 43 2.72 -0.62 9.24
C LEU A 43 2.47 -0.53 10.75
N ASP A 44 1.21 -0.37 11.16
CA ASP A 44 0.83 -0.36 12.59
C ASP A 44 0.88 -1.77 13.23
N THR A 45 1.15 -2.81 12.45
CA THR A 45 1.31 -4.18 12.95
C THR A 45 2.76 -4.51 13.31
N SER A 46 2.96 -5.44 14.24
CA SER A 46 4.30 -5.83 14.68
C SER A 46 5.12 -6.63 13.64
N PHE A 47 4.51 -7.06 12.53
CA PHE A 47 5.15 -7.92 11.52
C PHE A 47 4.81 -7.42 10.10
N PHE A 48 5.38 -6.27 9.73
CA PHE A 48 5.24 -5.76 8.37
C PHE A 48 5.99 -6.66 7.36
N SER A 49 5.31 -7.01 6.27
CA SER A 49 5.91 -7.60 5.08
C SER A 49 5.19 -7.07 3.85
N ILE A 50 5.85 -7.12 2.68
CA ILE A 50 5.21 -6.75 1.41
C ILE A 50 3.92 -7.56 1.18
N GLU A 51 3.94 -8.85 1.48
CA GLU A 51 2.77 -9.72 1.35
C GLU A 51 1.62 -9.31 2.29
N SER A 52 1.90 -9.04 3.57
CA SER A 52 0.86 -8.61 4.52
C SER A 52 0.30 -7.24 4.14
N ALA A 53 1.15 -6.36 3.61
CA ALA A 53 0.77 -5.05 3.10
C ALA A 53 -0.16 -5.16 1.87
N PHE A 54 0.13 -6.05 0.92
CA PHE A 54 -0.77 -6.33 -0.21
C PHE A 54 -2.13 -6.88 0.23
N HIS A 55 -2.15 -7.82 1.18
CA HIS A 55 -3.41 -8.35 1.72
C HIS A 55 -4.24 -7.25 2.41
N SER A 56 -3.59 -6.37 3.17
CA SER A 56 -4.23 -5.23 3.81
C SER A 56 -4.80 -4.23 2.78
N ALA A 57 -4.01 -3.89 1.76
CA ALA A 57 -4.46 -3.03 0.66
C ALA A 57 -5.65 -3.64 -0.10
N LYS A 58 -5.61 -4.93 -0.42
CA LYS A 58 -6.70 -5.64 -1.09
C LYS A 58 -7.98 -5.60 -0.25
N LYS A 59 -7.88 -5.84 1.06
CA LYS A 59 -9.02 -5.76 1.97
C LYS A 59 -9.65 -4.37 1.98
N GLU A 60 -8.86 -3.31 2.03
CA GLU A 60 -9.37 -1.93 1.99
C GLU A 60 -10.04 -1.60 0.65
N ILE A 61 -9.52 -2.10 -0.47
CA ILE A 61 -10.16 -1.92 -1.79
C ILE A 61 -11.48 -2.69 -1.86
N ASP A 62 -11.51 -3.94 -1.39
CA ASP A 62 -12.72 -4.78 -1.39
C ASP A 62 -13.84 -4.16 -0.55
N ASN A 63 -13.50 -3.49 0.56
CA ASN A 63 -14.46 -2.78 1.41
C ASN A 63 -15.12 -1.58 0.71
N LEU A 64 -14.61 -1.11 -0.43
CA LEU A 64 -15.25 -0.05 -1.19
C LEU A 64 -16.51 -0.53 -1.93
N ASP A 65 -16.65 -1.84 -2.16
CA ASP A 65 -17.78 -2.48 -2.87
C ASP A 65 -18.13 -1.81 -4.23
N ILE A 66 -17.09 -1.45 -4.99
CA ILE A 66 -17.20 -0.84 -6.32
C ILE A 66 -16.28 -1.55 -7.31
N SER A 67 -16.67 -1.58 -8.59
CA SER A 67 -15.80 -2.08 -9.65
C SER A 67 -14.67 -1.07 -9.91
N THR A 68 -13.50 -1.34 -9.34
CA THR A 68 -12.32 -0.47 -9.44
C THR A 68 -11.02 -1.28 -9.34
N ALA A 69 -9.91 -0.67 -9.73
CA ALA A 69 -8.57 -1.25 -9.62
C ALA A 69 -7.51 -0.16 -9.48
N THR A 70 -6.36 -0.53 -8.94
CA THR A 70 -5.17 0.31 -8.85
C THR A 70 -3.94 -0.57 -8.99
N THR A 71 -2.88 -0.03 -9.58
CA THR A 71 -1.54 -0.58 -9.46
C THR A 71 -0.96 -0.17 -8.11
N LEU A 72 -0.07 -0.97 -7.55
CA LEU A 72 0.56 -0.67 -6.28
C LEU A 72 1.99 -1.18 -6.32
N THR A 73 2.94 -0.30 -6.00
CA THR A 73 4.34 -0.66 -5.78
C THR A 73 4.72 -0.26 -4.37
N ILE A 74 5.29 -1.20 -3.62
CA ILE A 74 5.75 -1.05 -2.25
C ILE A 74 7.26 -1.26 -2.26
N VAL A 75 7.99 -0.34 -1.64
CA VAL A 75 9.42 -0.47 -1.41
C VAL A 75 9.67 -0.56 0.08
N HIS A 76 10.34 -1.65 0.49
CA HIS A 76 10.75 -1.91 1.87
C HIS A 76 12.27 -1.97 1.94
N ILE A 77 12.88 -0.92 2.48
CA ILE A 77 14.32 -0.79 2.66
C ILE A 77 14.69 -1.26 4.05
N LYS A 78 15.41 -2.38 4.09
CA LYS A 78 15.99 -2.94 5.31
C LYS A 78 17.49 -2.72 5.31
N LYS A 79 18.15 -3.07 6.42
CA LYS A 79 19.59 -2.88 6.62
C LYS A 79 20.47 -3.40 5.47
N ASN A 80 20.14 -4.58 4.91
CA ASN A 80 20.99 -5.27 3.94
C ASN A 80 20.28 -5.57 2.60
N GLU A 81 19.01 -5.19 2.46
CA GLU A 81 18.21 -5.54 1.28
C GLU A 81 17.16 -4.46 1.00
N VAL A 82 16.78 -4.36 -0.27
CA VAL A 82 15.62 -3.60 -0.73
C VAL A 82 14.67 -4.60 -1.36
N LEU A 83 13.47 -4.69 -0.79
CA LEU A 83 12.39 -5.51 -1.32
C LEU A 83 11.44 -4.59 -2.08
N ILE A 84 11.06 -5.00 -3.29
CA ILE A 84 10.12 -4.29 -4.16
C ILE A 84 9.04 -5.28 -4.54
N GLY A 85 7.79 -4.89 -4.34
CA GLY A 85 6.61 -5.69 -4.68
C GLY A 85 5.53 -4.85 -5.29
#